data_AF-A0A4U3MAU0-F1
#
_entry.id   AF-A0A4U3MAU0-F1
#
_cell.length_a   1.000
_cell.length_b   1.000
_cell.length_c   1.000
_cell.angle_alpha   90.00
_cell.angle_beta   90.00
_cell.angle_gamma   90.00
#
_symmetry.space_group_name_H-M   'P 1'
#
loop_
_entity.id
_entity.type
_entity.pdbx_description
1 polymer ?
#
loop_
_entity_poly.entity_id
_entity_poly.type
_entity_poly.pdbx_seq_one_letter_code
_entity_poly.pdbx_strand_id
1 'polypeptide(L)'
;MQDNITTPGSLIGHRKNGDPIYLIGGGSSDDAPQWTDSSSTTPPAAPPANGPFYTAEDLEKARREEKDKLYNRMNQLATKVNSQDEILKTWQAEREAAAQAEEEARKAAEEQVNQQRREEMSAKELLEETTRQWQARLDAIEAERAQERAARENERLLEAKEREFLELQNFTRQRVTEESENILPELLDLITGNTRDEIEASIVAMKARSAKILDQVSAASAELGAMSRGASLTGYGATGPLEQQSGTKTYTADEIRSMPMNEYAANRHRLHGASASGNGYGMFG
;
A
#
# COMPACT_ATOMS: atom_id res chain seq x y z
N MET A 1 41.99 24.40 28.42
CA MET A 1 41.64 23.58 29.60
C MET A 1 42.42 22.28 29.46
N GLN A 2 43.63 22.26 30.03
CA GLN A 2 44.59 21.18 29.93
C GLN A 2 45.02 20.85 31.36
N ASP A 3 44.39 19.83 31.93
CA ASP A 3 44.84 19.21 33.18
C ASP A 3 45.10 17.74 32.87
N ASN A 4 46.27 17.47 32.28
CA ASN A 4 46.74 16.11 32.01
C ASN A 4 47.66 15.70 33.16
N ILE A 5 47.05 15.21 34.26
CA ILE A 5 47.79 14.63 35.37
C ILE A 5 47.89 13.12 35.13
N THR A 6 48.97 12.70 34.46
CA THR A 6 49.34 11.29 34.32
C THR A 6 49.85 10.77 35.67
N THR A 7 48.94 10.23 36.49
CA THR A 7 49.29 9.56 37.75
C THR A 7 49.36 8.05 37.54
N PRO A 8 50.42 7.35 37.98
CA PRO A 8 50.49 5.88 37.92
C PRO A 8 49.27 5.26 38.62
N GLY A 9 48.64 4.25 37.99
CA GLY A 9 47.43 3.62 38.50
C GLY A 9 46.11 4.21 38.00
N SER A 10 46.14 5.25 37.15
CA SER A 10 44.91 5.77 36.51
C SER A 10 44.33 4.75 35.52
N LEU A 11 43.00 4.61 35.52
CA LEU A 11 42.26 3.73 34.61
C LEU A 11 42.35 4.26 33.17
N ILE A 12 42.92 3.47 32.26
CA ILE A 12 43.08 3.85 30.84
C ILE A 12 41.93 3.29 29.99
N GLY A 13 41.32 2.17 30.39
CA GLY A 13 40.26 1.54 29.62
C GLY A 13 39.86 0.18 30.19
N HIS A 14 39.07 -0.59 29.45
CA HIS A 14 38.66 -1.95 29.83
C HIS A 14 38.99 -2.93 28.69
N ARG A 15 39.31 -4.17 29.04
CA ARG A 15 39.56 -5.27 28.09
C ARG A 15 38.22 -5.78 27.52
N LYS A 16 38.26 -6.55 26.42
CA LYS A 16 37.06 -7.14 25.79
C LYS A 16 36.25 -8.07 26.73
N ASN A 17 36.89 -8.58 27.78
CA ASN A 17 36.28 -9.39 28.84
C ASN A 17 35.80 -8.57 30.06
N GLY A 18 35.81 -7.23 30.00
CA GLY A 18 35.29 -6.34 31.03
C GLY A 18 36.28 -5.94 32.13
N ASP A 19 37.50 -6.50 32.14
CA ASP A 19 38.48 -6.18 33.17
C ASP A 19 39.12 -4.79 32.95
N PRO A 20 39.24 -3.95 34.00
CA PRO A 20 39.87 -2.64 33.90
C PRO A 20 41.38 -2.73 33.61
N ILE A 21 41.86 -1.84 32.74
CA ILE A 21 43.26 -1.67 32.34
C ILE A 21 43.79 -0.39 33.00
N TYR A 22 44.78 -0.55 33.87
CA TYR A 22 45.40 0.56 34.59
C TYR A 22 46.76 0.93 33.99
N LEU A 23 47.13 2.22 34.10
CA LEU A 23 48.42 2.75 33.66
C LEU A 23 49.52 2.26 34.59
N ILE A 24 50.34 1.34 34.09
CA ILE A 24 51.51 0.83 34.80
C ILE A 24 52.59 1.93 34.73
N GLY A 25 52.92 2.53 35.88
CA GLY A 25 54.03 3.47 35.98
C GLY A 25 55.35 2.74 35.72
N GLY A 26 55.91 2.92 34.52
CA GLY A 26 57.28 2.51 34.21
C GLY A 26 58.25 3.56 34.75
N GLY A 27 58.73 3.34 35.97
CA GLY A 27 59.82 4.11 36.58
C GLY A 27 60.65 3.16 37.41
N SER A 28 61.95 3.10 37.12
CA SER A 28 62.90 2.27 37.85
C SER A 28 62.83 2.60 39.34
N SER A 29 62.48 1.62 40.17
CA SER A 29 62.98 1.63 41.54
C SER A 29 64.50 1.58 41.43
N ASP A 30 65.16 2.70 41.74
CA ASP A 30 66.59 2.84 41.99
C ASP A 30 66.99 1.99 43.22
N ASP A 31 66.80 0.68 43.14
CA ASP A 31 67.45 -0.30 44.01
C ASP A 31 68.68 -0.84 43.26
N ALA A 32 69.63 0.07 43.04
CA ALA A 32 71.00 -0.33 42.80
C ALA A 32 71.49 -1.03 44.08
N PRO A 33 72.01 -2.27 44.03
CA PRO A 33 72.62 -2.86 45.21
C PRO A 33 73.79 -1.98 45.64
N GLN A 34 73.63 -1.36 46.81
CA GLN A 34 74.67 -0.58 47.46
C GLN A 34 75.82 -1.52 47.80
N TRP A 35 76.89 -1.47 47.01
CA TRP A 35 78.16 -2.11 47.37
C TRP A 35 78.73 -1.35 48.57
N THR A 36 78.56 -1.93 49.76
CA THR A 36 79.20 -1.42 50.97
C THR A 36 80.72 -1.61 50.84
N ASP A 37 81.40 -0.50 50.63
CA ASP A 37 82.85 -0.41 50.78
C ASP A 37 83.17 -0.49 52.27
N SER A 38 83.83 -1.57 52.70
CA SER A 38 84.24 -1.76 54.08
C SER A 38 85.47 -2.65 54.17
N SER A 39 86.53 -2.01 54.66
CA SER A 39 87.74 -2.56 55.28
C SER A 39 88.84 -3.09 54.34
N SER A 40 89.81 -2.19 54.14
CA SER A 40 91.22 -2.48 53.93
C SER A 40 91.72 -3.52 54.94
N THR A 41 91.77 -4.78 54.49
CA THR A 41 92.57 -5.81 55.14
C THR A 41 93.93 -5.83 54.43
N THR A 42 94.95 -5.47 55.20
CA THR A 42 96.39 -5.62 54.92
C THR A 42 96.69 -6.84 54.03
N PRO A 43 97.54 -6.72 52.99
CA PRO A 43 97.93 -7.87 52.20
C PRO A 43 98.63 -8.88 53.11
N PRO A 44 98.14 -10.12 53.29
CA PRO A 44 98.95 -11.16 53.87
C PRO A 44 100.13 -11.41 52.91
N ALA A 45 101.33 -11.55 53.50
CA ALA A 45 102.56 -11.82 52.78
C ALA A 45 102.37 -12.89 51.70
N ALA A 46 102.87 -12.62 50.49
CA ALA A 46 102.86 -13.56 49.39
C ALA A 46 103.40 -14.93 49.86
N PRO A 47 102.60 -16.01 49.83
CA PRO A 47 103.17 -17.34 49.98
C PRO A 47 104.14 -17.56 48.80
N PRO A 48 105.25 -18.30 49.01
CA PRO A 48 106.22 -18.53 47.95
C PRO A 48 105.49 -19.07 46.72
N ALA A 49 105.77 -18.49 45.55
CA ALA A 49 105.27 -18.93 44.26
C ALA A 49 105.74 -20.37 43.98
N ASN A 50 105.02 -21.34 44.53
CA ASN A 50 105.19 -22.78 44.34
C ASN A 50 103.80 -23.43 44.29
N GLY A 51 102.96 -22.93 43.38
CA GLY A 51 101.89 -23.74 42.78
C GLY A 51 102.38 -24.25 41.43
N PRO A 52 101.90 -25.40 40.91
CA PRO A 52 102.29 -25.87 39.59
C PRO A 52 101.99 -24.77 38.57
N PHE A 53 103.02 -24.21 37.94
CA PHE A 53 102.86 -23.29 36.84
C PHE A 53 102.19 -24.06 35.70
N TYR A 54 101.00 -23.65 35.28
CA TYR A 54 100.33 -24.27 34.14
C TYR A 54 101.25 -24.21 32.92
N THR A 55 101.53 -25.39 32.35
CA THR A 55 102.34 -25.48 31.14
C THR A 55 101.51 -25.04 29.93
N ALA A 56 102.15 -24.73 28.79
CA ALA A 56 101.43 -24.40 27.57
C ALA A 56 100.46 -25.53 27.13
N GLU A 57 100.81 -26.79 27.43
CA GLU A 57 99.97 -27.97 27.15
C GLU A 57 98.71 -28.01 28.04
N ASP A 58 98.81 -27.60 29.31
CA ASP A 58 97.66 -27.54 30.24
C ASP A 58 96.64 -26.48 29.80
N LEU A 59 97.11 -25.32 29.30
CA LEU A 59 96.23 -24.29 28.74
C LEU A 59 95.55 -24.78 27.45
N GLU A 60 96.26 -25.50 26.59
CA GLU A 60 95.71 -26.06 25.35
C GLU A 60 94.58 -27.08 25.67
N LYS A 61 94.78 -27.91 26.69
CA LYS A 61 93.79 -28.89 27.15
C LYS A 61 92.56 -28.21 27.77
N ALA A 62 92.76 -27.21 28.65
CA ALA A 62 91.67 -26.43 29.22
C ALA A 62 90.85 -25.72 28.12
N ARG A 63 91.51 -25.14 27.11
CA ARG A 63 90.84 -24.53 25.96
C ARG A 63 90.02 -25.54 25.16
N ARG A 64 90.52 -26.76 24.95
CA ARG A 64 89.75 -27.82 24.25
C ARG A 64 88.51 -28.21 25.05
N GLU A 65 88.64 -28.44 26.35
CA GLU A 65 87.51 -28.80 27.22
C GLU A 65 86.46 -27.68 27.31
N GLU A 66 86.88 -26.42 27.37
CA GLU A 66 85.97 -25.27 27.32
C GLU A 66 85.28 -25.15 25.95
N LYS A 67 86.03 -25.33 24.87
CA LYS A 67 85.51 -25.31 23.50
C LYS A 67 84.46 -26.39 23.29
N ASP A 68 84.72 -27.63 23.72
CA ASP A 68 83.77 -28.73 23.61
C ASP A 68 82.50 -28.49 24.43
N LYS A 69 82.63 -27.96 25.66
CA LYS A 69 81.47 -27.57 26.48
C LYS A 69 80.65 -26.45 25.82
N LEU A 70 81.31 -25.45 25.25
CA LEU A 70 80.67 -24.33 24.56
C LEU A 70 79.94 -24.79 23.29
N TYR A 71 80.55 -25.63 22.46
CA TYR A 71 79.88 -26.18 21.28
C TYR A 71 78.72 -27.09 21.64
N ASN A 72 78.85 -27.93 22.67
CA ASN A 72 77.74 -28.76 23.15
C ASN A 72 76.58 -27.89 23.62
N ARG A 73 76.86 -26.81 24.36
CA ARG A 73 75.83 -25.84 24.78
C ARG A 73 75.20 -25.10 23.60
N MET A 74 76.01 -24.69 22.63
CA MET A 74 75.54 -24.02 21.41
C MET A 74 74.65 -24.94 20.58
N ASN A 75 75.04 -26.21 20.40
CA ASN A 75 74.25 -27.22 19.68
C ASN A 75 72.92 -27.47 20.38
N GLN A 76 72.90 -27.58 21.72
CA GLN A 76 71.66 -27.71 22.49
C GLN A 76 70.75 -26.49 22.35
N LEU A 77 71.30 -25.28 22.34
CA LEU A 77 70.55 -24.05 22.11
C LEU A 77 70.00 -23.98 20.68
N ALA A 78 70.80 -24.33 19.67
CA ALA A 78 70.35 -24.38 18.28
C ALA A 78 69.19 -25.36 18.10
N THR A 79 69.27 -26.56 18.69
CA THR A 79 68.16 -27.53 18.67
C THR A 79 66.92 -26.99 19.35
N LYS A 80 67.06 -26.30 20.50
CA LYS A 80 65.93 -25.68 21.21
C LYS A 80 65.27 -24.57 20.38
N VAL A 81 66.07 -23.67 19.80
CA VAL A 81 65.56 -22.59 18.93
C VAL A 81 64.83 -23.19 17.73
N ASN A 82 65.43 -24.16 17.04
CA ASN A 82 64.79 -24.83 15.92
C ASN A 82 63.47 -25.50 16.33
N SER A 83 63.42 -26.16 17.50
CA SER A 83 62.18 -26.76 18.00
C SER A 83 61.11 -25.72 18.35
N GLN A 84 61.52 -24.55 18.87
CA GLN A 84 60.61 -23.45 19.18
C GLN A 84 60.07 -22.81 17.90
N ASP A 85 60.90 -22.63 16.87
CA ASP A 85 60.49 -22.09 15.58
C ASP A 85 59.46 -22.99 14.90
N GLU A 86 59.65 -24.32 14.94
CA GLU A 86 58.66 -25.25 14.40
C GLU A 86 57.33 -25.21 15.18
N ILE A 87 57.36 -25.08 16.50
CA ILE A 87 56.15 -24.89 17.32
C ILE A 87 55.47 -23.56 16.98
N LEU A 88 56.22 -22.48 16.78
CA LEU A 88 55.64 -21.18 16.43
C LEU A 88 54.99 -21.22 15.05
N LYS A 89 55.60 -21.90 14.07
CA LYS A 89 55.02 -22.07 12.73
C LYS A 89 53.72 -22.86 12.78
N THR A 90 53.66 -23.96 13.54
CA THR A 90 52.42 -24.74 13.65
C THR A 90 51.33 -23.96 14.37
N TRP A 91 51.67 -23.23 15.44
CA TRP A 91 50.72 -22.34 16.12
C TRP A 91 50.21 -21.21 15.23
N GLN A 92 51.07 -20.61 14.40
CA GLN A 92 50.67 -19.58 13.44
C GLN A 92 49.74 -20.17 12.38
N ALA A 93 50.10 -21.31 11.79
CA ALA A 93 49.27 -22.00 10.80
C ALA A 93 47.91 -22.43 11.37
N GLU A 94 47.86 -22.92 12.60
CA GLU A 94 46.61 -23.28 13.29
C GLU A 94 45.74 -22.05 13.55
N ARG A 95 46.34 -20.93 13.99
CA ARG A 95 45.61 -19.67 14.16
C ARG A 95 45.06 -19.12 12.86
N GLU A 96 45.83 -19.17 11.79
CA GLU A 96 45.41 -18.70 10.47
C GLU A 96 44.30 -19.59 9.92
N ALA A 97 44.42 -20.92 10.05
CA ALA A 97 43.37 -21.86 9.67
C ALA A 97 42.08 -21.67 10.50
N ALA A 98 42.21 -21.45 11.81
CA ALA A 98 41.07 -21.18 12.68
C ALA A 98 40.39 -19.84 12.33
N ALA A 99 41.18 -18.80 12.04
CA ALA A 99 40.65 -17.50 11.63
C ALA A 99 39.94 -17.57 10.27
N GLN A 100 40.49 -18.32 9.31
CA GLN A 100 39.86 -18.56 8.01
C GLN A 100 38.55 -19.35 8.15
N ALA A 101 38.55 -20.43 8.95
CA ALA A 101 37.36 -21.22 9.21
C ALA A 101 36.26 -20.40 9.92
N GLU A 102 36.63 -19.52 10.86
CA GLU A 102 35.69 -18.60 11.51
C GLU A 102 35.12 -17.57 10.52
N GLU A 103 35.95 -17.03 9.63
CA GLU A 103 35.50 -16.08 8.60
C GLU A 103 34.57 -16.75 7.59
N GLU A 104 34.87 -17.97 7.15
CA GLU A 104 34.03 -18.76 6.25
C GLU A 104 32.70 -19.14 6.92
N ALA A 105 32.73 -19.57 8.20
CA ALA A 105 31.52 -19.85 8.96
C ALA A 105 30.65 -18.59 9.13
N ARG A 106 31.27 -17.43 9.36
CA ARG A 106 30.56 -16.15 9.44
C ARG A 106 29.92 -15.78 8.10
N LYS A 107 30.65 -15.92 6.99
CA LYS A 107 30.12 -15.66 5.64
C LYS A 107 28.96 -16.60 5.30
N ALA A 108 29.11 -17.90 5.58
CA ALA A 108 28.05 -18.88 5.35
C ALA A 108 26.79 -18.58 6.19
N ALA A 109 26.95 -18.19 7.46
CA ALA A 109 25.83 -17.78 8.30
C ALA A 109 25.15 -16.51 7.77
N GLU A 110 25.92 -15.52 7.32
CA GLU A 110 25.38 -14.29 6.72
C GLU A 110 24.63 -14.57 5.42
N GLU A 111 25.16 -15.44 4.57
CA GLU A 111 24.50 -15.87 3.33
C GLU A 111 23.18 -16.59 3.60
N GLN A 112 23.13 -17.48 4.59
CA GLN A 112 21.88 -18.15 4.99
C GLN A 112 20.83 -17.16 5.49
N VAL A 113 21.21 -16.19 6.32
CA VAL A 113 20.29 -15.13 6.78
C VAL A 113 19.80 -14.28 5.60
N ASN A 114 20.67 -13.97 4.64
CA ASN A 114 20.30 -13.22 3.45
C ASN A 114 19.36 -14.02 2.53
N GLN A 115 19.56 -15.33 2.39
CA GLN A 115 18.66 -16.22 1.64
C GLN A 115 17.27 -16.27 2.29
N GLN A 116 17.21 -16.50 3.61
CA GLN A 116 15.95 -16.50 4.36
C GLN A 116 15.21 -15.15 4.22
N ARG A 117 15.92 -14.02 4.32
CA ARG A 117 15.32 -12.70 4.12
C ARG A 117 14.74 -12.53 2.70
N ARG A 118 15.43 -13.02 1.67
CA ARG A 118 14.94 -12.96 0.27
C ARG A 118 13.70 -13.83 0.09
N GLU A 119 13.70 -15.04 0.64
CA GLU A 119 12.55 -15.93 0.62
C GLU A 119 11.36 -15.32 1.36
N GLU A 120 11.56 -14.76 2.55
CA GLU A 120 10.52 -14.06 3.30
C GLU A 120 9.95 -12.86 2.55
N MET A 121 10.80 -12.05 1.91
CA MET A 121 10.35 -10.93 1.07
C MET A 121 9.51 -11.45 -0.11
N SER A 122 9.95 -12.50 -0.80
CA SER A 122 9.19 -13.10 -1.90
C SER A 122 7.85 -13.69 -1.45
N ALA A 123 7.80 -14.28 -0.25
CA ALA A 123 6.57 -14.82 0.32
C ALA A 123 5.59 -13.69 0.71
N LYS A 124 6.10 -12.58 1.24
CA LYS A 124 5.29 -11.38 1.53
C LYS A 124 4.72 -10.77 0.25
N GLU A 125 5.51 -10.66 -0.81
CA GLU A 125 5.05 -10.16 -2.11
C GLU A 125 3.92 -11.02 -2.70
N LEU A 126 4.05 -12.36 -2.63
CA LEU A 126 2.99 -13.27 -3.07
C LEU A 126 1.72 -13.12 -2.22
N LEU A 127 1.86 -12.92 -0.91
CA LEU A 127 0.73 -12.70 -0.01
C LEU A 127 0.04 -11.36 -0.30
N GLU A 128 0.80 -10.30 -0.55
CA GLU A 128 0.26 -8.99 -0.92
C GLU A 128 -0.48 -9.05 -2.27
N GLU A 129 0.11 -9.69 -3.28
CA GLU A 129 -0.53 -9.84 -4.59
C GLU A 129 -1.81 -10.66 -4.51
N THR A 130 -1.79 -11.78 -3.76
CA THR A 130 -3.01 -12.57 -3.55
C THR A 130 -4.07 -11.76 -2.80
N THR A 131 -3.70 -11.07 -1.72
CA THR A 131 -4.63 -10.19 -0.98
C THR A 131 -5.21 -9.11 -1.88
N ARG A 132 -4.39 -8.48 -2.73
CA ARG A 132 -4.84 -7.47 -3.70
C ARG A 132 -5.84 -8.06 -4.71
N GLN A 133 -5.58 -9.26 -5.22
CA GLN A 133 -6.51 -9.95 -6.12
C GLN A 133 -7.82 -10.31 -5.44
N TRP A 134 -7.78 -10.76 -4.18
CA TRP A 134 -8.98 -11.02 -3.40
C TRP A 134 -9.78 -9.76 -3.14
N GLN A 135 -9.11 -8.66 -2.76
CA GLN A 135 -9.76 -7.36 -2.56
C GLN A 135 -10.43 -6.88 -3.85
N ALA A 136 -9.73 -6.94 -4.99
CA ALA A 136 -10.29 -6.56 -6.28
C ALA A 136 -11.51 -7.41 -6.68
N ARG A 137 -11.51 -8.72 -6.35
CA ARG A 137 -12.68 -9.59 -6.57
C ARG A 137 -13.85 -9.22 -5.67
N LEU A 138 -13.60 -8.88 -4.41
CA LEU A 138 -14.65 -8.43 -3.49
C LEU A 138 -15.25 -7.11 -3.97
N ASP A 139 -14.42 -6.14 -4.32
CA ASP A 139 -14.85 -4.84 -4.84
C ASP A 139 -15.70 -5.01 -6.12
N ALA A 140 -15.31 -5.92 -7.02
CA ALA A 140 -16.08 -6.23 -8.22
C ALA A 140 -17.46 -6.84 -7.90
N ILE A 141 -17.53 -7.79 -6.96
CA ILE A 141 -18.80 -8.39 -6.52
C ILE A 141 -19.70 -7.34 -5.85
N GLU A 142 -19.12 -6.45 -5.04
CA GLU A 142 -19.87 -5.38 -4.39
C GLU A 142 -20.42 -4.37 -5.41
N ALA A 143 -19.62 -4.01 -6.42
CA ALA A 143 -20.06 -3.14 -7.51
C ALA A 143 -21.19 -3.77 -8.32
N GLU A 144 -21.08 -5.06 -8.69
CA GLU A 144 -22.13 -5.79 -9.41
C GLU A 144 -23.43 -5.83 -8.61
N ARG A 145 -23.38 -6.17 -7.32
CA ARG A 145 -24.56 -6.18 -6.44
C ARG A 145 -25.17 -4.79 -6.23
N ALA A 146 -24.35 -3.74 -6.21
CA ALA A 146 -24.84 -2.37 -6.12
C ALA A 146 -25.60 -1.97 -7.41
N GLN A 147 -25.04 -2.31 -8.58
CA GLN A 147 -25.69 -2.08 -9.87
C GLN A 147 -27.00 -2.87 -10.01
N GLU A 148 -26.99 -4.14 -9.62
CA GLU A 148 -28.19 -4.99 -9.68
C GLU A 148 -29.30 -4.47 -8.77
N ARG A 149 -28.98 -4.03 -7.55
CA ARG A 149 -29.96 -3.41 -6.64
C ARG A 149 -30.53 -2.11 -7.23
N ALA A 150 -29.68 -1.27 -7.81
CA ALA A 150 -30.12 -0.03 -8.45
C ALA A 150 -31.02 -0.30 -9.66
N ALA A 151 -30.68 -1.30 -10.49
CA ALA A 151 -31.50 -1.71 -11.62
C ALA A 151 -32.87 -2.23 -11.19
N ARG A 152 -32.91 -3.11 -10.18
CA ARG A 152 -34.16 -3.64 -9.61
C ARG A 152 -35.03 -2.53 -9.00
N GLU A 153 -34.43 -1.56 -8.31
CA GLU A 153 -35.18 -0.42 -7.78
C GLU A 153 -35.76 0.46 -8.89
N ASN A 154 -34.97 0.77 -9.92
CA ASN A 154 -35.43 1.52 -11.09
C ASN A 154 -36.61 0.81 -11.77
N GLU A 155 -36.49 -0.50 -12.03
CA GLU A 155 -37.55 -1.30 -12.63
C GLU A 155 -38.84 -1.26 -11.80
N ARG A 156 -38.74 -1.49 -10.49
CA ARG A 156 -39.90 -1.42 -9.58
C ARG A 156 -40.59 -0.06 -9.60
N LEU A 157 -39.81 1.03 -9.67
CA LEU A 157 -40.35 2.38 -9.73
C LEU A 157 -41.01 2.68 -11.07
N LEU A 158 -40.42 2.21 -12.17
CA LEU A 158 -41.01 2.32 -13.51
C LEU A 158 -42.34 1.56 -13.59
N GLU A 159 -42.41 0.34 -13.06
CA GLU A 159 -43.65 -0.43 -12.99
C GLU A 159 -44.72 0.24 -12.13
N ALA A 160 -44.32 0.88 -11.02
CA ALA A 160 -45.24 1.64 -10.18
C ALA A 160 -45.82 2.85 -10.93
N LYS A 161 -44.96 3.64 -11.61
CA LYS A 161 -45.39 4.78 -12.43
C LYS A 161 -46.27 4.34 -13.60
N GLU A 162 -45.96 3.21 -14.22
CA GLU A 162 -46.78 2.66 -15.30
C GLU A 162 -48.18 2.29 -14.82
N ARG A 163 -48.30 1.67 -13.63
CA ARG A 163 -49.61 1.38 -13.03
C ARG A 163 -50.39 2.67 -12.75
N GLU A 164 -49.76 3.67 -12.14
CA GLU A 164 -50.39 4.97 -11.88
C GLU A 164 -50.84 5.66 -13.17
N PHE A 165 -50.03 5.60 -14.23
CA PHE A 165 -50.36 6.14 -15.54
C PHE A 165 -51.60 5.46 -16.14
N LEU A 166 -51.63 4.12 -16.14
CA LEU A 166 -52.75 3.35 -16.66
C LEU A 166 -54.03 3.58 -15.85
N GLU A 167 -53.93 3.68 -14.52
CA GLU A 167 -55.06 4.04 -13.67
C GLU A 167 -55.63 5.41 -14.02
N LEU A 168 -54.77 6.42 -14.20
CA LEU A 168 -55.21 7.77 -14.58
C LEU A 168 -55.81 7.81 -15.99
N GLN A 169 -55.24 7.07 -16.94
CA GLN A 169 -55.77 6.98 -18.30
C GLN A 169 -57.15 6.31 -18.31
N ASN A 170 -57.31 5.22 -17.56
CA ASN A 170 -58.60 4.53 -17.42
C ASN A 170 -59.64 5.42 -16.75
N PHE A 171 -59.26 6.11 -15.67
CA PHE A 171 -60.12 7.07 -14.98
C PHE A 171 -60.57 8.20 -15.91
N THR A 172 -59.63 8.78 -16.67
CA THR A 172 -59.93 9.83 -17.65
C THR A 172 -60.94 9.32 -18.68
N ARG A 173 -60.67 8.16 -19.29
CA ARG A 173 -61.56 7.57 -20.30
C ARG A 173 -62.96 7.30 -19.74
N GLN A 174 -63.05 6.76 -18.53
CA GLN A 174 -64.32 6.49 -17.86
C GLN A 174 -65.09 7.78 -17.64
N ARG A 175 -64.48 8.78 -17.01
CA ARG A 175 -65.13 10.06 -16.71
C ARG A 175 -65.50 10.85 -17.97
N VAL A 176 -64.66 10.84 -19.00
CA VAL A 176 -64.95 11.45 -20.31
C VAL A 176 -66.15 10.76 -20.97
N THR A 177 -66.28 9.43 -20.85
CA THR A 177 -67.42 8.69 -21.39
C THR A 177 -68.71 9.01 -20.61
N GLU A 178 -68.64 9.02 -19.28
CA GLU A 178 -69.76 9.36 -18.39
C GLU A 178 -70.27 10.79 -18.62
N GLU A 179 -69.39 11.73 -18.93
CA GLU A 179 -69.73 13.15 -19.15
C GLU A 179 -69.80 13.55 -20.62
N SER A 180 -69.72 12.57 -21.55
CA SER A 180 -69.66 12.81 -22.99
C SER A 180 -70.91 13.51 -23.54
N GLU A 181 -72.08 13.28 -22.94
CA GLU A 181 -73.32 13.94 -23.33
C GLU A 181 -73.40 15.41 -22.89
N ASN A 182 -72.61 15.79 -21.86
CA ASN A 182 -72.63 17.13 -21.27
C ASN A 182 -71.55 18.06 -21.83
N ILE A 183 -70.60 17.52 -22.59
CA ILE A 183 -69.43 18.24 -23.10
C ILE A 183 -69.45 18.17 -24.63
N LEU A 184 -69.13 19.29 -25.30
CA LEU A 184 -69.02 19.30 -26.75
C LEU A 184 -67.89 18.36 -27.22
N PRO A 185 -68.08 17.57 -28.29
CA PRO A 185 -67.07 16.60 -28.76
C PRO A 185 -65.68 17.20 -28.99
N GLU A 186 -65.59 18.44 -29.49
CA GLU A 186 -64.35 19.17 -29.74
C GLU A 186 -63.57 19.52 -28.46
N LEU A 187 -64.22 19.51 -27.30
CA LEU A 187 -63.61 19.85 -26.01
C LEU A 187 -63.17 18.62 -25.21
N LEU A 188 -63.55 17.40 -25.63
CA LEU A 188 -63.19 16.18 -24.92
C LEU A 188 -61.68 15.92 -24.94
N ASP A 189 -60.99 16.29 -26.02
CA ASP A 189 -59.54 16.13 -26.18
C ASP A 189 -58.72 17.07 -25.27
N LEU A 190 -59.33 18.16 -24.80
CA LEU A 190 -58.67 19.13 -23.91
C LEU A 190 -58.65 18.68 -22.43
N ILE A 191 -59.33 17.58 -22.11
CA ILE A 191 -59.40 17.03 -20.75
C ILE A 191 -58.06 16.34 -20.44
N THR A 192 -57.21 17.05 -19.71
CA THR A 192 -55.88 16.59 -19.29
C THR A 192 -55.64 16.91 -17.81
N GLY A 193 -54.77 16.14 -17.15
CA GLY A 193 -54.38 16.36 -15.76
C GLY A 193 -53.36 15.33 -15.28
N ASN A 194 -52.55 15.67 -14.27
CA ASN A 194 -51.58 14.78 -13.65
C ASN A 194 -52.15 13.99 -12.47
N THR A 195 -53.30 14.42 -11.96
CA THR A 195 -54.00 13.80 -10.82
C THR A 195 -55.50 13.66 -11.13
N ARG A 196 -56.20 12.81 -10.36
CA ARG A 196 -57.64 12.63 -10.50
C ARG A 196 -58.40 13.94 -10.29
N ASP A 197 -58.00 14.73 -9.31
CA ASP A 197 -58.62 16.02 -8.98
C ASP A 197 -58.43 17.05 -10.10
N GLU A 198 -57.25 17.09 -10.72
CA GLU A 198 -56.99 17.96 -11.88
C GLU A 198 -57.86 17.58 -13.09
N ILE A 199 -58.05 16.28 -13.33
CA ILE A 199 -58.92 15.77 -14.39
C ILE A 199 -60.37 16.18 -14.13
N GLU A 200 -60.87 16.03 -12.91
CA GLU A 200 -62.23 16.45 -12.55
C GLU A 200 -62.43 17.97 -12.68
N ALA A 201 -61.45 18.76 -12.23
CA ALA A 201 -61.48 20.22 -12.40
C ALA A 201 -61.53 20.60 -13.90
N SER A 202 -60.78 19.89 -14.74
CA SER A 202 -60.79 20.09 -16.19
C SER A 202 -62.16 19.73 -16.81
N ILE A 203 -62.76 18.62 -16.39
CA ILE A 203 -64.12 18.21 -16.80
C ILE A 203 -65.15 19.28 -16.41
N VAL A 204 -65.12 19.78 -15.18
CA VAL A 204 -66.03 20.84 -14.72
C VAL A 204 -65.84 22.10 -15.56
N ALA A 205 -64.60 22.48 -15.86
CA ALA A 205 -64.31 23.62 -16.72
C ALA A 205 -64.81 23.40 -18.16
N MET A 206 -64.69 22.20 -18.71
CA MET A 206 -65.16 21.87 -20.06
C MET A 206 -66.70 21.82 -20.15
N LYS A 207 -67.39 21.34 -19.12
CA LYS A 207 -68.86 21.42 -19.02
C LYS A 207 -69.32 22.88 -19.01
N ALA A 208 -68.69 23.72 -18.19
CA ALA A 208 -69.01 25.14 -18.10
C ALA A 208 -68.74 25.87 -19.43
N ARG A 209 -67.65 25.54 -20.13
CA ARG A 209 -67.34 26.09 -21.47
C ARG A 209 -68.34 25.61 -22.52
N SER A 210 -68.73 24.34 -22.49
CA SER A 210 -69.72 23.76 -23.41
C SER A 210 -71.06 24.47 -23.29
N ALA A 211 -71.55 24.69 -22.05
CA ALA A 211 -72.77 25.45 -21.80
C ALA A 211 -72.67 26.89 -22.35
N LYS A 212 -71.56 27.58 -22.08
CA LYS A 212 -71.34 28.93 -22.62
C LYS A 212 -71.30 28.98 -24.14
N ILE A 213 -70.69 28.00 -24.81
CA ILE A 213 -70.64 27.95 -26.27
C ILE A 213 -72.04 27.69 -26.83
N LEU A 214 -72.84 26.79 -26.23
CA LEU A 214 -74.22 26.55 -26.65
C LEU A 214 -75.09 27.80 -26.47
N ASP A 215 -74.92 28.54 -25.36
CA ASP A 215 -75.60 29.82 -25.14
C ASP A 215 -75.17 30.87 -26.18
N GLN A 216 -73.87 30.95 -26.48
CA GLN A 216 -73.35 31.87 -27.49
C GLN A 216 -73.76 31.49 -28.91
N VAL A 217 -73.81 30.20 -29.26
CA VAL A 217 -74.24 29.72 -30.58
C VAL A 217 -75.75 29.86 -30.73
N SER A 218 -76.54 29.67 -29.67
CA SER A 218 -77.98 29.94 -29.73
C SER A 218 -78.25 31.43 -29.91
N ALA A 219 -77.53 32.31 -29.20
CA ALA A 219 -77.61 33.75 -29.40
C ALA A 219 -77.11 34.19 -30.79
N ALA A 220 -75.99 33.65 -31.24
CA ALA A 220 -75.40 33.95 -32.53
C ALA A 220 -76.21 33.35 -33.68
N SER A 221 -76.88 32.19 -33.54
CA SER A 221 -77.71 31.59 -34.60
C SER A 221 -79.01 32.37 -34.82
N ALA A 222 -79.53 33.04 -33.80
CA ALA A 222 -80.59 34.04 -33.95
C ALA A 222 -80.13 35.28 -34.74
N GLU A 223 -78.84 35.58 -34.74
CA GLU A 223 -78.22 36.71 -35.46
C GLU A 223 -77.61 36.30 -36.83
N LEU A 224 -77.20 35.03 -36.99
CA LEU A 224 -76.56 34.47 -38.18
C LEU A 224 -77.54 34.09 -39.30
N GLY A 225 -78.85 34.11 -39.03
CA GLY A 225 -79.87 34.14 -40.09
C GLY A 225 -79.71 35.32 -41.05
N ALA A 226 -78.90 36.34 -40.69
CA ALA A 226 -78.66 37.52 -41.50
C ALA A 226 -77.31 37.57 -42.25
N MET A 227 -76.31 36.73 -41.94
CA MET A 227 -74.96 36.92 -42.52
C MET A 227 -74.21 35.59 -42.72
N SER A 228 -74.50 34.89 -43.81
CA SER A 228 -73.63 33.82 -44.34
C SER A 228 -72.81 34.34 -45.51
N ARG A 229 -71.46 34.30 -45.42
CA ARG A 229 -70.52 33.97 -46.53
C ARG A 229 -69.04 34.13 -46.13
N GLY A 230 -68.29 33.04 -46.34
CA GLY A 230 -67.04 33.04 -47.10
C GLY A 230 -65.72 33.21 -46.34
N ALA A 231 -64.93 32.15 -46.26
CA ALA A 231 -63.62 32.02 -46.94
C ALA A 231 -62.76 30.93 -46.27
N SER A 232 -62.25 30.01 -47.10
CA SER A 232 -61.26 28.99 -46.78
C SER A 232 -59.85 29.60 -46.65
N LEU A 233 -59.05 29.14 -45.70
CA LEU A 233 -57.61 29.39 -45.68
C LEU A 233 -56.83 28.07 -45.75
N THR A 234 -56.22 27.83 -46.90
CA THR A 234 -55.18 26.82 -47.11
C THR A 234 -53.82 27.41 -46.72
N GLY A 235 -52.95 26.58 -46.14
CA GLY A 235 -51.58 26.97 -45.82
C GLY A 235 -50.78 25.82 -45.23
N TYR A 236 -50.37 24.89 -46.09
CA TYR A 236 -49.30 23.93 -45.79
C TYR A 236 -47.99 24.68 -45.51
N GLY A 237 -47.29 24.29 -44.44
CA GLY A 237 -45.91 24.67 -44.16
C GLY A 237 -45.16 23.46 -43.60
N ALA A 238 -44.25 22.94 -44.40
CA ALA A 238 -43.50 21.70 -44.19
C ALA A 238 -42.33 21.85 -43.19
N THR A 239 -42.12 20.78 -42.42
CA THR A 239 -40.82 20.19 -42.05
C THR A 239 -39.69 21.11 -41.61
N GLY A 240 -39.46 21.16 -40.29
CA GLY A 240 -38.13 21.40 -39.71
C GLY A 240 -37.49 20.05 -39.33
N PRO A 241 -36.19 19.81 -39.58
CA PRO A 241 -35.53 18.57 -39.17
C PRO A 241 -35.43 18.56 -37.64
N LEU A 242 -36.10 17.61 -37.00
CA LEU A 242 -35.97 17.39 -35.56
C LEU A 242 -34.58 16.81 -35.32
N GLU A 243 -33.70 17.68 -34.83
CA GLU A 243 -32.32 17.35 -34.48
C GLU A 243 -32.30 16.22 -33.44
N GLN A 244 -31.77 15.09 -33.88
CA GLN A 244 -31.68 13.84 -33.16
C GLN A 244 -30.59 13.97 -32.10
N GLN A 245 -30.86 14.72 -31.04
CA GLN A 245 -30.05 14.69 -29.83
C GLN A 245 -30.47 13.47 -29.01
N SER A 246 -30.19 12.28 -29.56
CA SER A 246 -30.27 11.00 -28.86
C SER A 246 -29.09 10.87 -27.91
N GLY A 247 -29.05 11.74 -26.90
CA GLY A 247 -28.39 11.42 -25.65
C GLY A 247 -29.30 10.44 -24.92
N THR A 248 -28.87 9.19 -24.76
CA THR A 248 -29.48 8.24 -23.83
C THR A 248 -29.26 8.76 -22.41
N LYS A 249 -30.07 9.73 -21.99
CA LYS A 249 -30.14 10.14 -20.59
C LYS A 249 -30.74 8.97 -19.82
N THR A 250 -29.91 8.29 -19.03
CA THR A 250 -30.36 7.32 -18.05
C THR A 250 -30.93 8.09 -16.87
N TYR A 251 -32.19 7.86 -16.55
CA TYR A 251 -32.85 8.48 -15.41
C TYR A 251 -32.55 7.67 -14.15
N THR A 252 -32.23 8.34 -13.05
CA THR A 252 -32.01 7.68 -11.76
C THR A 252 -33.34 7.38 -11.06
N ALA A 253 -33.32 6.48 -10.06
CA ALA A 253 -34.50 6.10 -9.27
C ALA A 253 -35.24 7.32 -8.69
N ASP A 254 -34.48 8.28 -8.17
CA ASP A 254 -35.04 9.48 -7.54
C ASP A 254 -35.63 10.46 -8.56
N GLU A 255 -35.04 10.55 -9.76
CA GLU A 255 -35.59 11.33 -10.87
C GLU A 255 -36.91 10.71 -11.37
N ILE A 256 -36.98 9.38 -11.53
CA ILE A 256 -38.21 8.69 -11.94
C ILE A 256 -39.31 8.87 -10.90
N ARG A 257 -38.95 8.81 -9.60
CA ARG A 257 -39.91 8.98 -8.50
C ARG A 257 -40.54 10.38 -8.51
N SER A 258 -39.73 11.41 -8.69
CA SER A 258 -40.16 12.82 -8.65
C SER A 258 -40.79 13.33 -9.95
N MET A 259 -40.72 12.55 -11.04
CA MET A 259 -41.28 12.93 -12.32
C MET A 259 -42.82 13.04 -12.28
N PRO A 260 -43.39 14.17 -12.77
CA PRO A 260 -44.84 14.31 -12.93
C PRO A 260 -45.34 13.42 -14.07
N MET A 261 -46.63 13.06 -14.02
CA MET A 261 -47.18 12.00 -14.88
C MET A 261 -47.16 12.36 -16.37
N ASN A 262 -47.38 13.63 -16.70
CA ASN A 262 -47.24 14.16 -18.06
C ASN A 262 -45.81 14.02 -18.61
N GLU A 263 -44.79 14.29 -17.79
CA GLU A 263 -43.38 14.17 -18.15
C GLU A 263 -42.98 12.69 -18.27
N TYR A 264 -43.52 11.83 -17.41
CA TYR A 264 -43.38 10.38 -17.52
C TYR A 264 -43.98 9.89 -18.84
N ALA A 265 -45.19 10.33 -19.21
CA ALA A 265 -45.84 9.96 -20.47
C ALA A 265 -44.99 10.37 -21.69
N ALA A 266 -44.40 11.57 -21.67
CA ALA A 266 -43.52 12.06 -22.74
C ALA A 266 -42.21 11.26 -22.86
N ASN A 267 -41.65 10.80 -21.73
CA ASN A 267 -40.38 10.08 -21.68
C ASN A 267 -40.53 8.54 -21.62
N ARG A 268 -41.76 8.02 -21.57
CA ARG A 268 -42.08 6.60 -21.39
C ARG A 268 -41.33 5.69 -22.37
N HIS A 269 -41.32 6.01 -23.65
CA HIS A 269 -40.63 5.21 -24.66
C HIS A 269 -39.12 5.11 -24.42
N ARG A 270 -38.50 6.17 -23.87
CA ARG A 270 -37.06 6.21 -23.56
C ARG A 270 -36.75 5.46 -22.26
N LEU A 271 -37.62 5.59 -21.25
CA LEU A 271 -37.49 4.91 -19.97
C LEU A 271 -37.57 3.39 -20.10
N HIS A 272 -38.51 2.89 -20.91
CA HIS A 272 -38.68 1.45 -21.17
C HIS A 272 -37.76 0.91 -22.28
N GLY A 273 -37.29 1.77 -23.20
CA GLY A 273 -36.33 1.38 -24.24
C GLY A 273 -34.92 1.15 -23.70
N ALA A 274 -34.53 1.88 -22.64
CA ALA A 274 -33.22 1.73 -22.01
C ALA A 274 -33.09 0.40 -21.22
N SER A 275 -34.18 -0.09 -20.62
CA SER A 275 -34.18 -1.37 -19.88
C SER A 275 -34.19 -2.60 -20.80
N ALA A 276 -34.81 -2.51 -21.99
CA ALA A 276 -34.84 -3.61 -22.96
C ALA A 276 -33.49 -3.84 -23.70
N SER A 277 -32.61 -2.84 -23.70
CA SER A 277 -31.35 -2.87 -24.46
C SER A 277 -30.19 -3.57 -23.71
N GLY A 278 -30.38 -3.95 -22.44
CA GLY A 278 -29.32 -4.52 -21.59
C GLY A 278 -29.36 -6.04 -21.38
N ASN A 279 -30.43 -6.74 -21.76
CA ASN A 279 -30.67 -8.13 -21.34
C ASN A 279 -30.20 -9.21 -22.34
N GLY A 280 -29.17 -8.89 -23.14
CA GLY A 280 -28.61 -9.78 -24.16
C GLY A 280 -27.39 -10.61 -23.74
N TYR A 281 -27.08 -10.73 -22.44
CA TYR A 281 -25.88 -11.44 -21.98
C TYR A 281 -26.19 -12.53 -20.94
N GLY A 282 -26.28 -13.78 -21.45
CA GLY A 282 -25.75 -15.00 -20.83
C GLY A 282 -26.29 -15.45 -19.47
N MET A 283 -27.28 -16.35 -19.46
CA MET A 283 -27.57 -17.27 -18.33
C MET A 283 -27.93 -18.69 -18.82
N PHE A 284 -27.19 -19.16 -19.83
CA PHE A 284 -27.00 -20.59 -20.10
C PHE A 284 -25.55 -20.76 -20.57
N GLY A 285 -24.70 -21.28 -19.67
CA GLY A 285 -23.27 -21.50 -19.86
C GLY A 285 -22.62 -21.84 -18.53
#